data_AF-A0A7Y2L1K7-F1
#
_entry.id   AF-A0A7Y2L1K7-F1
#
_cell.length_a   1.000
_cell.length_b   1.000
_cell.length_c   1.000
_cell.angle_alpha   90.00
_cell.angle_beta   90.00
_cell.angle_gamma   90.00
#
_symmetry.space_group_name_H-M   'P 1'
#
loop_
_entity.id
_entity.type
_entity.pdbx_description
1 polymer ?
#
loop_
_entity_poly.entity_id
_entity_poly.type
_entity_poly.pdbx_seq_one_letter_code
_entity_poly.pdbx_strand_id
1 'polypeptide(L)' 'WNTLHQGATFTLTEKPAMPMEMWLPLLLTVLGFYCFFGAVLLLRMRLEVLKREARSSWVKALVLKALEGGR' A
#
# COMPACT_ATOMS: atom_id res chain seq x y z
N TRP A 1 25.51 -6.91 -30.79
CA TRP A 1 24.07 -6.74 -30.55
C TRP A 1 23.56 -7.95 -29.79
N ASN A 2 23.58 -7.90 -28.45
CA ASN A 2 23.18 -8.98 -27.52
C ASN A 2 22.60 -8.38 -26.22
N THR A 3 21.75 -7.35 -26.34
CA THR A 3 21.24 -6.59 -25.17
C THR A 3 19.72 -6.62 -25.02
N LEU A 4 19.01 -7.42 -25.84
CA LEU A 4 17.55 -7.52 -25.77
C LEU A 4 17.05 -8.66 -24.86
N HIS A 5 17.89 -9.65 -24.57
CA HIS A 5 17.60 -10.75 -23.65
C HIS A 5 18.49 -10.71 -22.40
N GLN A 6 18.73 -9.53 -21.83
CA GLN A 6 19.19 -9.51 -20.44
C GLN A 6 18.06 -10.06 -19.58
N GLY A 7 18.22 -11.31 -19.16
CA GLY A 7 17.30 -11.95 -18.22
C GLY A 7 17.13 -11.11 -16.96
N ALA A 8 16.00 -11.29 -16.29
CA ALA A 8 15.71 -10.55 -15.07
C ALA A 8 16.85 -10.72 -14.06
N THR A 9 17.55 -9.63 -13.74
CA THR A 9 18.64 -9.64 -12.75
C THR A 9 18.10 -9.66 -11.31
N PHE A 10 16.78 -9.61 -11.16
CA PHE A 10 16.06 -9.68 -9.89
C PHE A 10 15.31 -11.02 -9.82
N THR A 11 15.95 -12.02 -9.23
CA THR A 11 15.37 -13.33 -8.93
C THR A 11 15.18 -13.47 -7.42
N LEU A 12 14.03 -14.00 -6.99
CA LEU A 12 13.68 -14.11 -5.57
C LEU A 12 14.27 -15.37 -4.91
N THR A 13 14.53 -16.40 -5.71
CA THR A 13 14.94 -17.75 -5.27
C THR A 13 16.44 -18.01 -5.41
N GLU A 14 17.19 -17.08 -6.02
CA GLU A 14 18.61 -17.23 -6.29
C GLU A 14 19.39 -16.03 -5.75
N LYS A 15 20.72 -16.19 -5.59
CA LYS A 15 21.60 -15.13 -5.12
C LYS A 15 21.52 -13.94 -6.10
N PRO A 16 21.28 -12.70 -5.61
CA PRO A 16 21.22 -11.53 -6.47
C PRO A 16 22.54 -11.38 -7.24
N ALA A 17 22.47 -11.32 -8.56
CA ALA A 17 23.65 -11.06 -9.40
C ALA A 17 24.10 -9.59 -9.32
N MET A 18 23.28 -8.70 -8.73
CA MET A 18 23.58 -7.28 -8.55
C MET A 18 24.27 -6.99 -7.21
N PRO A 19 25.23 -6.04 -7.18
CA PRO A 19 25.81 -5.53 -5.93
C PRO A 19 24.75 -4.97 -4.97
N MET A 20 25.03 -5.05 -3.66
CA MET A 20 24.10 -4.59 -2.61
C MET A 20 23.69 -3.12 -2.74
N GLU A 21 24.60 -2.29 -3.21
CA GLU A 21 24.39 -0.84 -3.36
C GLU A 21 23.29 -0.51 -4.38
N MET A 22 22.95 -1.44 -5.29
CA MET A 22 21.95 -1.23 -6.33
C MET A 22 20.59 -1.86 -5.98
N TRP A 23 20.55 -3.10 -5.48
CA TRP A 23 19.27 -3.75 -5.23
C TRP A 23 18.60 -3.31 -3.93
N LEU A 24 19.36 -2.78 -2.96
CA LEU A 24 18.84 -2.38 -1.66
C LEU A 24 17.98 -1.09 -1.75
N PRO A 25 18.39 -0.02 -2.46
CA PRO A 25 17.51 1.11 -2.75
C PRO A 25 16.26 0.70 -3.56
N LEU A 26 16.42 -0.23 -4.50
CA LEU A 26 15.30 -0.75 -5.29
C LEU A 26 14.28 -1.47 -4.39
N LEU A 27 14.74 -2.35 -3.49
CA LEU A 27 13.86 -3.04 -2.55
C LEU A 27 13.12 -2.06 -1.64
N LEU A 28 13.82 -1.07 -1.08
CA LEU A 28 13.22 -0.06 -0.21
C LEU A 28 12.15 0.77 -0.92
N THR A 29 12.41 1.18 -2.16
CA THR A 29 11.43 1.94 -2.94
C THR A 29 10.21 1.10 -3.32
N VAL A 30 10.42 -0.16 -3.71
CA VAL A 30 9.32 -1.10 -4.00
C VAL A 30 8.46 -1.32 -2.76
N LEU A 31 9.07 -1.69 -1.62
CA LEU A 31 8.34 -1.91 -0.37
C LEU A 31 7.64 -0.62 0.10
N GLY A 32 8.34 0.51 0.06
CA GLY A 32 7.78 1.81 0.41
C GLY A 32 6.57 2.16 -0.44
N PHE A 33 6.62 1.93 -1.74
CA PHE A 33 5.50 2.22 -2.64
C PHE A 33 4.31 1.28 -2.39
N TYR A 34 4.54 -0.01 -2.14
CA TYR A 34 3.47 -0.94 -1.77
C TYR A 34 2.84 -0.60 -0.42
N CYS A 35 3.64 -0.24 0.58
CA CYS A 35 3.12 0.21 1.88
C CYS A 35 2.31 1.51 1.72
N PHE A 36 2.81 2.47 0.96
CA PHE A 36 2.12 3.72 0.67
C PHE A 36 0.79 3.46 -0.06
N PHE A 37 0.82 2.68 -1.14
CA PHE A 37 -0.36 2.27 -1.89
C PHE A 37 -1.36 1.55 -1.00
N GLY A 38 -0.91 0.60 -0.17
CA GLY A 38 -1.75 -0.13 0.78
C GLY A 38 -2.41 0.80 1.79
N ALA A 39 -1.66 1.75 2.37
CA ALA A 39 -2.20 2.74 3.29
C ALA A 39 -3.29 3.61 2.64
N VAL A 40 -3.02 4.13 1.43
CA VAL A 40 -4.00 4.93 0.67
C VAL A 40 -5.24 4.11 0.31
N LEU A 41 -5.04 2.85 -0.10
CA LEU A 41 -6.13 1.93 -0.42
C LEU A 41 -7.01 1.65 0.80
N LEU A 42 -6.42 1.38 1.97
CA LEU A 42 -7.15 1.14 3.21
C LEU A 42 -7.92 2.38 3.68
N LEU A 43 -7.32 3.57 3.56
CA LEU A 43 -8.00 4.83 3.85
C LEU A 43 -9.22 5.04 2.95
N ARG A 44 -9.08 4.76 1.64
CA ARG A 44 -10.18 4.85 0.66
C ARG A 44 -11.26 3.80 0.94
N MET A 45 -10.87 2.56 1.21
CA MET A 45 -11.78 1.46 1.58
C MET A 45 -12.63 1.83 2.80
N ARG A 46 -12.04 2.48 3.82
CA ARG A 46 -12.78 2.91 5.02
C ARG A 46 -13.95 3.84 4.67
N LEU A 47 -13.74 4.79 3.75
CA LEU A 47 -14.80 5.70 3.30
C LEU A 47 -15.88 4.95 2.51
N GLU A 48 -15.50 4.01 1.66
CA GLU A 48 -16.45 3.18 0.91
C GLU A 48 -17.29 2.29 1.83
N VAL A 49 -16.68 1.68 2.85
CA VAL A 49 -17.41 0.92 3.88
C VAL A 49 -18.40 1.81 4.61
N LEU A 50 -17.97 3.01 5.05
CA LEU A 50 -18.85 3.95 5.74
C LEU A 50 -20.04 4.38 4.87
N LYS A 51 -19.80 4.61 3.57
CA LYS A 51 -20.83 4.98 2.60
C LYS A 51 -21.83 3.84 2.36
N ARG A 52 -21.34 2.60 2.22
CA ARG A 52 -22.19 1.40 2.04
C ARG A 52 -23.02 1.10 3.28
N GLU A 53 -22.41 1.23 4.45
CA GLU A 53 -23.02 0.94 5.76
C GLU A 53 -23.68 2.18 6.40
N ALA A 54 -23.91 3.26 5.66
CA ALA A 54 -24.37 4.53 6.21
C ALA A 54 -25.68 4.45 7.03
N ARG A 55 -26.52 3.44 6.76
CA ARG A 55 -27.79 3.21 7.49
C ARG A 55 -27.64 2.36 8.74
N SER A 56 -26.51 1.68 8.91
CA SER A 56 -26.25 0.79 10.04
C SER A 56 -26.14 1.58 11.33
N SER A 57 -26.64 1.02 12.43
CA SER A 57 -26.74 1.68 13.74
C SER A 57 -25.36 2.12 14.26
N TRP A 58 -24.31 1.33 14.02
CA TRP A 58 -22.95 1.64 14.42
C TRP A 58 -22.38 2.87 13.70
N VAL A 59 -22.69 3.07 12.41
CA VAL A 59 -22.26 4.27 11.66
C VAL A 59 -22.92 5.52 12.21
N LYS A 60 -24.23 5.45 12.48
CA LYS A 60 -24.97 6.57 13.09
C LYS A 60 -24.39 6.96 14.45
N ALA A 61 -24.09 5.97 15.30
CA ALA A 61 -23.45 6.20 16.60
C ALA A 61 -22.05 6.81 16.46
N LEU A 62 -21.25 6.34 15.48
CA LEU A 62 -19.92 6.86 15.21
C LEU A 62 -19.96 8.33 14.77
N VAL A 63 -20.92 8.69 13.89
CA VAL A 63 -21.12 10.08 13.44
C VAL A 63 -21.59 10.97 14.60
N LEU A 64 -22.53 10.50 15.42
CA LEU A 64 -23.00 11.24 16.59
C LEU A 64 -21.84 11.55 17.55
N LYS A 65 -21.02 10.54 17.87
CA LYS A 65 -19.82 10.70 18.70
C LYS A 65 -18.81 11.71 18.12
N ALA A 66 -18.62 11.68 16.79
CA ALA A 66 -17.73 12.63 16.12
C ALA A 66 -18.24 14.08 16.17
N LEU A 67 -19.57 14.29 16.14
CA LEU A 67 -20.18 15.61 16.28
C LEU A 67 -20.09 16.14 17.72
N GLU A 68 -20.17 15.27 18.72
CA GLU A 68 -20.03 15.62 20.14
C GLU A 68 -18.60 15.97 20.52
N GLY A 69 -17.60 15.22 20.03
CA GLY A 69 -16.19 15.49 20.32
C GLY A 69 -15.57 16.68 19.57
N GLY A 70 -16.31 17.28 18.64
CA GLY A 70 -15.94 18.51 17.94
C GLY A 70 -16.56 19.78 18.51
N ARG A 71 -17.40 19.67 19.54
CA ARG A 71 -17.93 20.78 20.35
C ARG A 71 -17.14 20.92 21.64
#